data_AF-A0A0F9WAU7-F1
#
_entry.id   AF-A0A0F9WAU7-F1
#
_cell.length_a   1.000
_cell.length_b   1.000
_cell.length_c   1.000
_cell.angle_alpha   90.00
_cell.angle_beta   90.00
_cell.angle_gamma   90.00
#
_symmetry.space_group_name_H-M   'P 1'
#
loop_
_entity.id
_entity.type
_entity.pdbx_description
1 polymer ?
#
loop_
_entity_poly.entity_id
_entity_poly.type
_entity_poly.pdbx_seq_one_letter_code
_entity_poly.pdbx_strand_id
1 'polypeptide(L)'
;MFELKEEEKYKEITDIVINFYLNTFCIKCGYETKKLKRDHLVICKFSLCRYRFSIFKGTIFEDARLPIITVVKILDVWLESVLFSLIAKISNVRHR
;
A
#
# COMPACT_ATOMS: atom_id res chain seq x y z
N MET A 1 27.75 4.69 5.07
CA MET A 1 27.03 5.29 6.23
C MET A 1 25.75 6.02 5.82
N PHE A 2 25.66 6.62 4.63
CA PHE A 2 24.41 7.20 4.10
C PHE A 2 23.37 6.14 3.70
N GLU A 3 23.78 5.07 3.01
CA GLU A 3 22.89 3.99 2.56
C GLU A 3 22.18 3.27 3.71
N LEU A 4 22.87 3.05 4.84
CA LEU A 4 22.29 2.42 6.03
C LEU A 4 21.12 3.23 6.63
N LYS A 5 21.22 4.58 6.60
CA LYS A 5 20.15 5.46 7.11
C LYS A 5 18.93 5.47 6.18
N GLU A 6 19.16 5.35 4.89
CA GLU A 6 18.10 5.30 3.89
C GLU A 6 17.32 3.98 3.96
N GLU A 7 18.03 2.85 4.13
CA GLU A 7 17.39 1.55 4.35
C GLU A 7 16.55 1.50 5.63
N GLU A 8 17.03 2.09 6.73
CA GLU A 8 16.26 2.21 7.98
C GLU A 8 14.99 3.03 7.79
N LYS A 9 15.07 4.18 7.11
CA LYS A 9 13.91 5.03 6.80
C LYS A 9 12.85 4.27 5.99
N TYR A 10 13.23 3.57 4.93
CA TYR A 10 12.27 2.82 4.11
C TYR A 10 11.66 1.63 4.85
N LYS A 11 12.39 1.04 5.80
CA LYS A 11 11.86 -0.01 6.66
C LYS A 11 10.76 0.52 7.58
N GLU A 12 10.98 1.66 8.24
CA GLU A 12 9.96 2.30 9.08
C GLU A 12 8.70 2.66 8.27
N ILE A 13 8.86 3.26 7.09
CA ILE A 13 7.73 3.60 6.21
C ILE A 13 6.99 2.34 5.76
N THR A 14 7.73 1.28 5.40
CA THR A 14 7.15 -0.01 5.01
C THR A 14 6.31 -0.59 6.15
N ASP A 15 6.79 -0.54 7.39
CA ASP A 15 6.06 -1.02 8.56
C ASP A 15 4.80 -0.20 8.81
N ILE A 16 4.84 1.13 8.66
CA ILE A 16 3.66 2.00 8.76
C ILE A 16 2.62 1.62 7.70
N VAL A 17 3.03 1.50 6.43
CA VAL A 17 2.14 1.13 5.32
C VAL A 17 1.52 -0.24 5.57
N ILE A 18 2.33 -1.22 5.98
CA ILE A 18 1.85 -2.56 6.34
C ILE A 18 0.80 -2.45 7.45
N ASN A 19 1.09 -1.73 8.54
CA ASN A 19 0.19 -1.61 9.68
C ASN A 19 -1.13 -0.91 9.34
N PHE A 20 -1.09 0.12 8.50
CA PHE A 20 -2.30 0.78 8.00
C PHE A 20 -3.21 -0.22 7.27
N TYR A 21 -2.65 -0.99 6.34
CA TYR A 21 -3.42 -1.99 5.58
C TYR A 21 -3.70 -3.29 6.35
N LEU A 22 -3.02 -3.54 7.46
CA LEU A 22 -3.32 -4.68 8.35
C LEU A 22 -4.60 -4.47 9.15
N ASN A 23 -5.01 -3.22 9.37
CA ASN A 23 -6.23 -2.88 10.07
C ASN A 23 -7.47 -2.82 9.14
N THR A 24 -7.41 -3.47 7.98
CA THR A 24 -8.48 -3.39 6.98
C THR A 24 -9.57 -4.43 7.24
N PHE A 25 -10.82 -3.98 7.21
CA PHE A 25 -11.99 -4.87 7.15
C PHE A 25 -12.13 -5.50 5.76
N CYS A 26 -12.82 -6.64 5.68
CA CYS A 26 -13.04 -7.32 4.42
C CYS A 26 -13.89 -6.44 3.49
N ILE A 27 -13.37 -6.12 2.31
CA ILE A 27 -14.08 -5.27 1.34
C ILE A 27 -15.42 -5.87 0.85
N LYS A 28 -15.62 -7.18 1.02
CA LYS A 28 -16.84 -7.88 0.60
C LYS A 28 -17.91 -7.93 1.68
N CYS A 29 -17.54 -8.13 2.95
CA CYS A 29 -18.50 -8.38 4.03
C CYS A 29 -18.27 -7.57 5.31
N GLY A 30 -17.26 -6.70 5.36
CA GLY A 30 -16.95 -5.85 6.51
C GLY A 30 -16.35 -6.57 7.72
N TYR A 31 -16.17 -7.89 7.69
CA TYR A 31 -15.57 -8.64 8.82
C TYR A 31 -14.05 -8.49 8.88
N GLU A 32 -13.45 -8.77 10.03
CA GLU A 32 -12.00 -8.74 10.22
C GLU A 32 -11.20 -9.58 9.21
N THR A 33 -9.99 -9.14 8.91
CA THR A 33 -9.07 -9.83 7.99
C THR A 33 -7.77 -10.25 8.70
N LYS A 34 -7.03 -11.13 8.04
CA LYS A 34 -5.71 -11.60 8.46
C LYS A 34 -4.75 -11.56 7.27
N LYS A 35 -3.52 -11.08 7.48
CA LYS A 35 -2.46 -11.11 6.46
C LYS A 35 -1.92 -12.51 6.22
N LEU A 36 -1.64 -12.81 4.95
CA LEU A 36 -0.94 -14.01 4.52
C LEU A 36 0.58 -13.73 4.50
N LYS A 37 1.37 -14.69 4.97
CA LYS A 37 2.81 -14.49 5.24
C LYS A 37 3.67 -14.12 4.02
N ARG A 38 3.23 -14.45 2.80
CA ARG A 38 4.08 -14.40 1.61
C ARG A 38 3.67 -13.40 0.55
N ASP A 39 2.52 -12.77 0.68
CA ASP A 39 2.01 -11.87 -0.31
C ASP A 39 1.38 -10.67 0.38
N HIS A 40 1.22 -9.56 -0.33
CA HIS A 40 0.44 -8.41 0.12
C HIS A 40 -1.06 -8.71 0.10
N LEU A 41 -1.40 -9.96 0.41
CA LEU A 41 -2.74 -10.52 0.40
C LEU A 41 -3.24 -10.64 1.82
N VAL A 42 -4.49 -10.27 1.99
CA VAL A 42 -5.27 -10.49 3.20
C VAL A 42 -6.41 -11.44 2.89
N ILE A 43 -6.82 -12.19 3.90
CA ILE A 43 -7.97 -13.09 3.85
C ILE A 43 -8.97 -12.70 4.93
N CYS A 44 -10.25 -12.70 4.58
CA CYS A 44 -11.32 -12.55 5.56
C CYS A 44 -11.29 -13.71 6.57
N LYS A 45 -11.31 -13.40 7.88
CA LYS A 45 -11.37 -14.40 8.95
C LYS A 45 -12.73 -15.09 9.03
N PHE A 46 -13.79 -14.48 8.49
CA PHE A 46 -15.12 -15.09 8.51
C PHE A 46 -15.14 -16.33 7.62
N SER A 47 -15.42 -17.49 8.23
CA SER A 47 -15.33 -18.81 7.59
C SER A 47 -16.23 -18.99 6.36
N LEU A 48 -17.38 -18.31 6.33
CA LEU A 48 -18.29 -18.34 5.19
C LEU A 48 -17.86 -17.40 4.05
N CYS A 49 -17.15 -16.30 4.35
CA CYS A 49 -16.67 -15.37 3.34
C CYS A 49 -15.35 -15.84 2.73
N ARG A 50 -14.30 -15.99 3.56
CA ARG A 50 -12.91 -16.36 3.17
C ARG A 50 -12.36 -15.63 1.93
N TYR A 51 -12.93 -14.46 1.60
CA TYR A 51 -12.52 -13.68 0.44
C TYR A 51 -11.08 -13.22 0.61
N ARG A 52 -10.28 -13.37 -0.46
CA ARG A 52 -8.87 -12.99 -0.52
C ARG A 52 -8.72 -11.80 -1.43
N PHE A 53 -7.91 -10.84 -1.01
CA PHE A 53 -7.64 -9.64 -1.81
C PHE A 53 -6.28 -9.05 -1.46
N SER A 54 -5.73 -8.31 -2.41
CA SER A 54 -4.52 -7.51 -2.20
C SER A 54 -4.82 -6.34 -1.28
N ILE A 55 -3.88 -5.98 -0.40
CA ILE A 55 -3.93 -4.73 0.35
C ILE A 55 -3.93 -3.52 -0.58
N PHE A 56 -3.43 -3.70 -1.80
CA PHE A 56 -3.41 -2.69 -2.86
C PHE A 56 -4.65 -2.73 -3.76
N LYS A 57 -5.72 -3.43 -3.36
CA LYS A 57 -6.99 -3.47 -4.11
C LYS A 57 -7.45 -2.05 -4.45
N GLY A 58 -7.75 -1.80 -5.72
CA GLY A 58 -8.19 -0.51 -6.23
C GLY A 58 -7.06 0.45 -6.58
N THR A 59 -5.80 0.02 -6.52
CA THR A 59 -4.63 0.83 -6.90
C THR A 59 -3.91 0.23 -8.11
N ILE A 60 -2.98 0.98 -8.69
CA ILE A 60 -2.11 0.50 -9.79
C ILE A 60 -1.21 -0.68 -9.37
N PHE A 61 -1.07 -0.95 -8.07
CA PHE A 61 -0.26 -2.03 -7.53
C PHE A 61 -1.09 -3.27 -7.16
N GLU A 62 -2.38 -3.30 -7.46
CA GLU A 62 -3.28 -4.39 -7.06
C GLU A 62 -2.75 -5.77 -7.45
N ASP A 63 -2.32 -5.91 -8.71
CA ASP A 63 -1.79 -7.14 -9.30
C ASP A 63 -0.25 -7.19 -9.30
N ALA A 64 0.41 -6.20 -8.69
CA ALA A 64 1.86 -6.12 -8.68
C ALA A 64 2.46 -7.19 -7.78
N ARG A 65 3.35 -8.01 -8.35
CA ARG A 65 4.16 -9.00 -7.62
C ARG A 65 5.47 -8.40 -7.11
N LEU A 66 5.38 -7.21 -6.53
CA LEU A 66 6.54 -6.46 -6.03
C LEU A 66 6.57 -6.50 -4.50
N PRO A 67 7.75 -6.57 -3.85
CA PRO A 67 7.86 -6.34 -2.42
C PRO A 67 7.28 -4.96 -2.01
N ILE A 68 6.67 -4.83 -0.81
CA ILE A 68 6.10 -3.53 -0.36
C ILE A 68 7.17 -2.45 -0.36
N ILE A 69 8.40 -2.76 0.06
CA ILE A 69 9.50 -1.79 0.05
C ILE A 69 9.75 -1.23 -1.36
N THR A 70 9.60 -2.05 -2.40
CA THR A 70 9.70 -1.59 -3.80
C THR A 70 8.52 -0.68 -4.17
N VAL A 71 7.30 -1.02 -3.75
CA VAL A 71 6.12 -0.17 -3.96
C VAL A 71 6.29 1.19 -3.27
N VAL A 72 6.78 1.21 -2.03
CA VAL A 72 7.06 2.44 -1.28
C VAL A 72 8.11 3.28 -1.99
N LYS A 73 9.22 2.68 -2.46
CA LYS A 73 10.24 3.42 -3.22
C LYS A 73 9.70 4.00 -4.52
N ILE A 74 8.87 3.25 -5.25
CA ILE A 74 8.22 3.76 -6.46
C ILE A 74 7.34 4.96 -6.11
N LEU A 75 6.53 4.89 -5.05
CA LEU A 75 5.70 6.00 -4.60
C LEU A 75 6.52 7.21 -4.19
N ASP A 76 7.62 7.02 -3.47
CA ASP A 76 8.53 8.08 -3.03
C ASP A 76 9.14 8.82 -4.23
N VAL A 77 9.71 8.08 -5.18
CA VAL A 77 10.22 8.65 -6.44
C VAL A 77 9.11 9.35 -7.21
N TRP A 78 7.91 8.79 -7.24
CA TRP A 78 6.78 9.40 -7.96
C TRP A 78 6.33 10.70 -7.29
N LEU A 79 6.27 10.75 -5.96
CA LEU A 79 5.94 11.97 -5.22
C LEU A 79 7.01 13.06 -5.36
N GLU A 80 8.30 12.68 -5.37
CA GLU A 80 9.39 13.63 -5.53
C GLU A 80 9.55 14.12 -6.98
N SER A 81 9.27 13.26 -7.96
CA SER A 81 9.55 13.54 -9.39
C SER A 81 8.33 14.02 -10.17
N VAL A 82 7.11 13.81 -9.68
CA VAL A 82 5.90 14.29 -10.35
C VAL A 82 5.63 15.73 -9.94
N LEU A 83 5.62 16.61 -10.94
CA LEU A 83 5.22 18.00 -10.76
C LEU A 83 3.86 18.09 -10.08
N PHE A 84 3.79 18.83 -8.97
CA PHE A 84 2.57 19.01 -8.21
C PHE A 84 1.40 19.50 -9.08
N SER A 85 1.69 20.33 -10.09
CA SER A 85 0.70 20.81 -11.07
C SER A 85 0.02 19.67 -11.84
N LEU A 86 0.74 18.58 -12.13
CA LEU A 86 0.19 17.39 -12.77
C LEU A 86 -0.69 16.60 -11.79
N ILE A 87 -0.27 16.45 -10.53
CA ILE A 87 -1.08 15.82 -9.47
C ILE A 87 -2.39 16.59 -9.27
N ALA A 88 -2.32 17.92 -9.12
CA ALA A 88 -3.49 18.77 -8.95
C ALA A 88 -4.47 18.64 -10.13
N LYS A 89 -3.94 18.57 -11.36
CA LYS A 89 -4.73 18.39 -12.58
C LYS A 89 -5.42 17.03 -12.65
N ILE A 90 -4.73 15.95 -12.30
CA ILE A 90 -5.28 14.58 -12.34
C ILE A 90 -6.26 14.33 -11.18
N SER A 91 -5.95 14.84 -9.98
CA SER A 91 -6.76 14.69 -8.78
C SER A 91 -7.94 15.66 -8.70
N ASN A 92 -8.09 16.53 -9.69
CA ASN A 92 -9.11 17.60 -9.75
C ASN A 92 -9.09 18.51 -8.49
N VAL A 93 -7.93 18.67 -7.88
CA VAL A 93 -7.71 19.55 -6.73
C VAL A 93 -7.39 20.93 -7.28
N ARG A 94 -8.31 21.89 -7.11
CA ARG A 94 -8.07 23.27 -7.53
C ARG A 94 -7.05 23.93 -6.60
N HIS A 95 -5.94 24.37 -7.17
CA HIS A 95 -5.01 25.27 -6.49
C HIS A 95 -5.51 26.72 -6.57
N ARG A 96 -5.45 27.43 -5.44
CA ARG A 96 -5.42 28.90 -5.41
C ARG A 96 -3.97 29.35 -5.36
#